data_AF-V5EJS9-F1
#
_entry.id   AF-V5EJS9-F1
#
_cell.length_a   1.000
_cell.length_b   1.000
_cell.length_c   1.000
_cell.angle_alpha   90.00
_cell.angle_beta   90.00
_cell.angle_gamma   90.00
#
_symmetry.space_group_name_H-M   'P 1'
#
loop_
_entity.id
_entity.type
_entity.pdbx_description
1 polymer ?
#
loop_
_entity_poly.entity_id
_entity_poly.type
_entity_poly.pdbx_seq_one_letter_code
_entity_poly.pdbx_strand_id
1 'polypeptide(L)'
;MKFFSIVFALALILAGALLAEAAAIEHAGPWSDIHPKSAMKHFKIYAEPADTDLRTAKPDYSKCTTYSDAGRKATFKFFATWDRLQFQKLGPHTLGVNCINCTPQELGNIYQTEMYLNCKIQDQRPADWTPQGQ
;
A
#
# COMPACT_ATOMS: atom_id res chain seq x y z
N MET A 1 43.49 -14.35 49.52
CA MET A 1 42.89 -13.14 48.89
C MET A 1 42.45 -13.56 47.50
N LYS A 2 41.15 -13.82 47.29
CA LYS A 2 40.24 -13.00 46.46
C LYS A 2 40.94 -12.50 45.19
N PHE A 3 40.63 -13.05 44.01
CA PHE A 3 40.26 -12.26 42.82
C PHE A 3 39.41 -13.10 41.84
N PHE A 4 38.09 -12.81 41.83
CA PHE A 4 37.16 -12.73 40.68
C PHE A 4 37.16 -13.89 39.66
N SER A 5 36.21 -14.82 39.69
CA SER A 5 34.80 -14.63 39.24
C SER A 5 34.68 -13.59 38.14
N ILE A 6 34.69 -13.99 36.86
CA ILE A 6 33.94 -13.45 35.70
C ILE A 6 34.44 -14.24 34.47
N VAL A 7 33.86 -15.41 34.19
CA VAL A 7 33.92 -16.02 32.84
C VAL A 7 32.58 -16.71 32.58
N PHE A 8 31.49 -15.95 32.69
CA PHE A 8 30.15 -16.37 32.25
C PHE A 8 29.39 -15.12 31.78
N ALA A 9 29.90 -14.47 30.74
CA ALA A 9 29.24 -13.32 30.13
C ALA A 9 29.68 -13.11 28.67
N LEU A 10 29.77 -14.18 27.88
CA LEU A 10 30.08 -14.07 26.45
C LEU A 10 29.34 -15.15 25.64
N ALA A 11 28.01 -15.16 25.71
CA ALA A 11 27.19 -16.01 24.85
C ALA A 11 25.82 -15.41 24.47
N LEU A 12 25.57 -14.12 24.74
CA LEU A 12 24.22 -13.55 24.64
C LEU A 12 24.12 -12.22 23.88
N ILE A 13 25.03 -11.97 22.93
CA ILE A 13 24.92 -10.79 22.05
C ILE A 13 25.23 -11.15 20.60
N LEU A 14 24.54 -12.14 20.03
CA LEU A 14 24.53 -12.35 18.57
C LEU A 14 23.19 -12.82 18.01
N ALA A 15 22.10 -12.68 18.77
CA ALA A 15 20.73 -12.96 18.31
C ALA A 15 19.82 -11.73 18.31
N GLY A 16 20.34 -10.53 18.61
CA GLY A 16 19.53 -9.32 18.81
C GLY A 16 19.42 -8.38 17.60
N ALA A 17 20.12 -8.65 16.50
CA ALA A 17 20.27 -7.67 15.40
C ALA A 17 19.44 -7.96 14.13
N LEU A 18 18.56 -8.96 14.14
CA LEU A 18 17.79 -9.36 12.94
C LEU A 18 16.28 -9.12 13.01
N LEU A 19 15.75 -8.59 14.12
CA LEU A 19 14.32 -8.30 14.27
C LEU A 19 14.09 -6.82 14.58
N ALA A 20 14.73 -5.94 13.80
CA ALA A 20 14.12 -4.66 13.50
C ALA A 20 13.18 -4.87 12.30
N GLU A 21 12.21 -5.77 12.43
CA GLU A 21 11.02 -5.73 11.59
C GLU A 21 10.35 -4.41 11.94
N ALA A 22 10.64 -3.38 11.14
CA ALA A 22 9.90 -2.14 11.14
C ALA A 22 8.43 -2.54 11.10
N ALA A 23 7.70 -2.36 12.22
CA ALA A 23 6.35 -2.86 12.47
C ALA A 23 5.58 -2.88 11.16
N ALA A 24 5.55 -4.07 10.54
CA ALA A 24 5.13 -4.19 9.17
C ALA A 24 3.62 -4.14 9.25
N ILE A 25 3.04 -2.93 9.18
CA ILE A 25 1.59 -2.68 9.32
C ILE A 25 0.87 -3.85 8.65
N GLU A 26 0.25 -4.68 9.49
CA GLU A 26 -0.26 -5.98 9.08
C GLU A 26 -1.46 -5.79 8.14
N HIS A 27 -2.13 -4.65 8.26
CA HIS A 27 -3.28 -4.25 7.48
C HIS A 27 -3.07 -2.93 6.74
N ALA A 28 -4.01 -2.59 5.86
CA ALA A 28 -4.07 -1.26 5.28
C ALA A 28 -4.43 -0.20 6.34
N GLY A 29 -3.80 0.98 6.25
CA GLY A 29 -3.98 2.08 7.22
C GLY A 29 -4.10 3.45 6.53
N PRO A 30 -4.14 4.55 7.30
CA PRO A 30 -4.29 5.89 6.73
C PRO A 30 -3.09 6.35 5.89
N TRP A 31 -3.30 7.33 5.00
CA TRP A 31 -2.24 7.88 4.14
C TRP A 31 -1.06 8.48 4.91
N SER A 32 -1.31 8.95 6.14
CA SER A 32 -0.27 9.45 7.06
C SER A 32 0.85 8.44 7.26
N ASP A 33 0.54 7.15 7.28
CA ASP A 33 1.49 6.12 7.70
C ASP A 33 2.47 5.71 6.58
N ILE A 34 2.18 6.14 5.34
CA ILE A 34 3.02 5.82 4.19
C ILE A 34 4.22 6.77 4.13
N HIS A 35 5.41 6.22 4.35
CA HIS A 35 6.67 6.94 4.23
C HIS A 35 7.80 6.12 3.54
N PRO A 36 8.66 6.76 2.72
CA PRO A 36 8.45 8.07 2.10
C PRO A 36 7.48 7.98 0.91
N LYS A 37 6.48 8.88 0.86
CA LYS A 37 5.46 8.93 -0.22
C LYS A 37 6.09 9.09 -1.61
N SER A 38 7.15 9.88 -1.71
CA SER A 38 7.88 10.16 -2.96
C SER A 38 8.54 8.92 -3.59
N ALA A 39 8.80 7.88 -2.82
CA ALA A 39 9.38 6.63 -3.33
C ALA A 39 8.35 5.73 -4.02
N MET A 40 7.04 6.00 -3.90
CA MET A 40 6.00 5.17 -4.49
C MET A 40 5.87 5.48 -5.98
N LYS A 41 6.08 4.45 -6.81
CA LYS A 41 6.05 4.53 -8.29
C LYS A 41 5.03 3.59 -8.91
N HIS A 42 4.69 2.52 -8.20
CA HIS A 42 3.77 1.48 -8.66
C HIS A 42 2.60 1.35 -7.70
N PHE A 43 1.43 1.04 -8.24
CA PHE A 43 0.21 0.92 -7.45
C PHE A 43 -0.51 -0.39 -7.75
N LYS A 44 -1.24 -0.87 -6.74
CA LYS A 44 -2.27 -1.89 -6.86
C LYS A 44 -3.51 -1.34 -6.16
N ILE A 45 -4.67 -1.41 -6.81
CA ILE A 45 -5.93 -0.87 -6.28
C ILE A 45 -6.84 -2.03 -5.92
N TYR A 46 -7.49 -1.92 -4.79
CA TYR A 46 -8.36 -2.92 -4.17
C TYR A 46 -9.68 -2.26 -3.77
N ALA A 47 -10.74 -3.05 -3.67
CA ALA A 47 -12.00 -2.67 -3.03
C ALA A 47 -12.44 -3.71 -1.99
N GLU A 48 -11.61 -3.84 -0.96
CA GLU A 48 -11.78 -4.76 0.15
C GLU A 48 -12.39 -4.05 1.37
N PRO A 49 -12.88 -4.80 2.38
CA PRO A 49 -13.23 -4.24 3.68
C PRO A 49 -12.09 -3.45 4.31
N ALA A 50 -12.43 -2.58 5.26
CA ALA A 50 -11.43 -1.86 6.06
C ALA A 50 -10.50 -2.85 6.78
N ASP A 51 -9.25 -2.44 6.95
CA ASP A 51 -8.20 -3.17 7.68
C ASP A 51 -7.84 -4.53 7.05
N THR A 52 -8.13 -4.71 5.76
CA THR A 52 -7.68 -5.89 5.00
C THR A 52 -6.17 -5.88 4.78
N ASP A 53 -5.51 -7.05 4.89
CA ASP A 53 -4.13 -7.24 4.42
C ASP A 53 -4.09 -7.37 2.89
N LEU A 54 -3.58 -6.32 2.23
CA LEU A 54 -3.50 -6.22 0.78
C LEU A 54 -2.35 -7.05 0.19
N ARG A 55 -1.45 -7.59 1.01
CA ARG A 55 -0.41 -8.52 0.57
C ARG A 55 -1.01 -9.86 0.11
N THR A 56 -2.11 -10.26 0.73
CA THR A 56 -2.81 -11.52 0.44
C THR A 56 -4.06 -11.34 -0.41
N ALA A 57 -4.64 -10.14 -0.45
CA ALA A 57 -5.79 -9.83 -1.29
C ALA A 57 -5.46 -9.80 -2.80
N LYS A 58 -6.48 -9.98 -3.64
CA LYS A 58 -6.37 -9.86 -5.09
C LYS A 58 -6.74 -8.44 -5.52
N PRO A 59 -5.89 -7.72 -6.26
CA PRO A 59 -6.21 -6.36 -6.70
C PRO A 59 -7.22 -6.34 -7.84
N ASP A 60 -8.12 -5.37 -7.82
CA ASP A 60 -9.03 -5.01 -8.91
C ASP A 60 -8.28 -4.29 -10.05
N TYR A 61 -7.24 -3.52 -9.72
CA TYR A 61 -6.36 -2.89 -10.70
C TYR A 61 -4.90 -3.13 -10.34
N SER A 62 -4.11 -3.53 -11.32
CA SER A 62 -2.73 -3.97 -11.12
C SER A 62 -1.76 -3.32 -12.10
N LYS A 63 -0.46 -3.43 -11.82
CA LYS A 63 0.61 -2.86 -12.68
C LYS A 63 0.39 -1.36 -12.94
N CYS A 64 -0.18 -0.66 -11.96
CA CYS A 64 -0.55 0.73 -12.12
C CYS A 64 0.68 1.64 -12.03
N THR A 65 0.73 2.65 -12.89
CA THR A 65 1.74 3.73 -12.87
C THR A 65 1.08 5.07 -13.17
N THR A 66 1.63 6.17 -12.68
CA THR A 66 1.07 7.50 -12.94
C THR A 66 1.40 7.98 -14.36
N TYR A 67 0.45 8.64 -15.04
CA TYR A 67 0.65 9.15 -16.40
C TYR A 67 1.77 10.20 -16.52
N SER A 68 1.97 11.00 -15.48
CA SER A 68 2.95 12.09 -15.43
C SER A 68 3.24 12.51 -13.99
N ASP A 69 4.23 13.38 -13.78
CA ASP A 69 4.50 13.96 -12.46
C ASP A 69 3.35 14.84 -11.96
N ALA A 70 2.66 15.56 -12.85
CA ALA A 70 1.47 16.32 -12.50
C ALA A 70 0.32 15.40 -12.06
N GLY A 71 0.08 14.32 -12.82
CA GLY A 71 -0.90 13.29 -12.48
C GLY A 71 -0.58 12.61 -11.14
N ARG A 72 0.70 12.34 -10.87
CA ARG A 72 1.15 11.81 -9.58
C ARG A 72 0.82 12.76 -8.42
N LYS A 73 1.10 14.05 -8.57
CA LYS A 73 0.77 15.06 -7.54
C LYS A 73 -0.74 15.14 -7.29
N ALA A 74 -1.55 15.14 -8.35
CA ALA A 74 -3.01 15.15 -8.24
C ALA A 74 -3.53 13.88 -7.54
N THR A 75 -3.05 12.71 -7.94
CA THR A 75 -3.39 11.42 -7.31
C THR A 75 -3.01 11.41 -5.82
N PHE A 76 -1.82 11.91 -5.46
CA PHE A 76 -1.40 11.95 -4.04
C PHE A 76 -2.16 12.98 -3.22
N LYS A 77 -2.62 14.07 -3.85
CA LYS A 77 -3.52 15.02 -3.22
C LYS A 77 -4.86 14.34 -2.91
N PHE A 78 -5.42 13.61 -3.87
CA PHE A 78 -6.64 12.84 -3.66
C PHE A 78 -6.50 11.81 -2.53
N PHE A 79 -5.39 11.05 -2.50
CA PHE A 79 -5.08 10.10 -1.42
C PHE A 79 -5.03 10.74 -0.03
N ALA A 80 -4.62 12.01 0.05
CA ALA A 80 -4.56 12.73 1.32
C ALA A 80 -5.90 13.30 1.76
N THR A 81 -6.86 13.46 0.84
CA THR A 81 -8.14 14.11 1.13
C THR A 81 -9.30 13.14 1.31
N TRP A 82 -9.21 11.95 0.72
CA TRP A 82 -10.33 11.01 0.73
C TRP A 82 -10.20 9.96 1.83
N ASP A 83 -11.14 9.98 2.76
CA ASP A 83 -11.18 9.17 3.99
C ASP A 83 -11.58 7.71 3.78
N ARG A 84 -12.19 7.39 2.63
CA ARG A 84 -12.54 6.01 2.25
C ARG A 84 -11.35 5.20 1.72
N LEU A 85 -10.14 5.75 1.75
CA LEU A 85 -8.93 5.07 1.30
C LEU A 85 -8.08 4.58 2.47
N GLN A 86 -7.61 3.34 2.35
CA GLN A 86 -6.52 2.80 3.16
C GLN A 86 -5.34 2.39 2.29
N PHE A 87 -4.17 2.32 2.88
CA PHE A 87 -2.91 2.19 2.19
C PHE A 87 -2.03 1.18 2.89
N GLN A 88 -1.35 0.36 2.09
CA GLN A 88 -0.36 -0.58 2.62
C GLN A 88 0.85 -0.61 1.70
N LYS A 89 2.05 -0.53 2.27
CA LYS A 89 3.27 -0.69 1.49
C LYS A 89 3.45 -2.17 1.15
N LEU A 90 3.48 -2.48 -0.16
CA LEU A 90 3.62 -3.84 -0.68
C LEU A 90 5.05 -4.16 -1.13
N GLY A 91 5.92 -3.15 -1.15
CA GLY A 91 7.33 -3.27 -1.50
C GLY A 91 8.04 -1.92 -1.47
N PRO A 92 9.31 -1.85 -1.89
CA PRO A 92 10.11 -0.62 -1.82
C PRO A 92 9.48 0.57 -2.58
N HIS A 93 8.82 0.30 -3.71
CA HIS A 93 8.24 1.30 -4.61
C HIS A 93 6.76 1.04 -4.95
N THR A 94 6.13 0.08 -4.26
CA THR A 94 4.78 -0.38 -4.57
C THR A 94 3.83 -0.10 -3.41
N LEU A 95 2.73 0.58 -3.71
CA LEU A 95 1.68 0.93 -2.77
C LEU A 95 0.39 0.18 -3.12
N GLY A 96 -0.21 -0.47 -2.13
CA GLY A 96 -1.59 -0.92 -2.18
C GLY A 96 -2.50 0.23 -1.77
N VAL A 97 -3.55 0.49 -2.56
CA VAL A 97 -4.58 1.50 -2.30
C VAL A 97 -5.91 0.76 -2.22
N ASN A 98 -6.50 0.72 -1.03
CA ASN A 98 -7.77 0.08 -0.79
C ASN A 98 -8.90 1.11 -0.72
N CYS A 99 -9.91 0.95 -1.56
CA CYS A 99 -11.15 1.70 -1.54
C CYS A 99 -12.17 0.94 -0.68
N ILE A 100 -12.37 1.38 0.57
CA ILE A 100 -13.14 0.62 1.55
C ILE A 100 -14.55 0.32 1.04
N ASN A 101 -14.83 -0.97 0.86
CA ASN A 101 -16.13 -1.50 0.40
C ASN A 101 -16.68 -0.81 -0.86
N CYS A 102 -15.80 -0.37 -1.77
CA CYS A 102 -16.25 0.32 -2.97
C CYS A 102 -16.92 -0.66 -3.94
N THR A 103 -18.06 -0.24 -4.47
CA THR A 103 -18.70 -0.97 -5.58
C THR A 103 -17.82 -0.89 -6.84
N PRO A 104 -18.03 -1.78 -7.84
CA PRO A 104 -17.32 -1.69 -9.12
C PRO A 104 -17.53 -0.34 -9.81
N GLN A 105 -18.73 0.25 -9.68
CA GLN A 105 -19.05 1.54 -10.25
C GLN A 105 -18.33 2.69 -9.52
N GLU A 106 -18.34 2.69 -8.19
CA GLU A 106 -17.60 3.67 -7.40
C GLU A 106 -16.12 3.63 -7.77
N LEU A 107 -15.51 2.43 -7.65
CA LEU A 107 -14.09 2.23 -7.91
C LEU A 107 -13.71 2.65 -9.33
N GLY A 108 -14.56 2.31 -10.29
CA GLY A 108 -14.44 2.73 -11.68
C GLY A 108 -14.43 4.23 -11.88
N ASN A 109 -15.40 4.93 -11.29
CA ASN A 109 -15.51 6.37 -11.37
C ASN A 109 -14.27 7.05 -10.79
N ILE A 110 -13.84 6.64 -9.60
CA ILE A 110 -12.65 7.20 -8.95
C ILE A 110 -11.40 6.96 -9.79
N TYR A 111 -11.25 5.75 -10.33
CA TYR A 111 -10.13 5.41 -11.20
C TYR A 111 -10.08 6.33 -12.42
N GLN A 112 -11.23 6.67 -13.01
CA GLN A 112 -11.28 7.54 -14.19
C GLN A 112 -11.14 9.03 -13.89
N THR A 113 -11.69 9.52 -12.78
CA THR A 113 -11.81 10.97 -12.53
C THR A 113 -10.75 11.50 -11.57
N GLU A 114 -10.30 10.69 -10.60
CA GLU A 114 -9.42 11.15 -9.51
C GLU A 114 -8.01 10.55 -9.58
N MET A 115 -7.90 9.31 -10.07
CA MET A 115 -6.63 8.60 -10.13
C MET A 115 -6.01 8.71 -11.52
N TYR A 116 -4.94 9.49 -11.64
CA TYR A 116 -4.20 9.66 -12.89
C TYR A 116 -3.21 8.50 -13.10
N LEU A 117 -3.75 7.27 -13.16
CA LEU A 117 -3.02 6.02 -13.23
C LEU A 117 -3.35 5.26 -14.53
N ASN A 118 -2.34 4.68 -15.17
CA ASN A 118 -2.49 3.65 -16.19
C ASN A 118 -2.36 2.28 -15.53
N CYS A 119 -3.41 1.47 -15.54
CA CYS A 119 -3.48 0.17 -14.89
C CYS A 119 -3.88 -0.96 -15.84
N LYS A 120 -3.42 -2.18 -15.53
CA LYS A 120 -4.05 -3.40 -16.01
C LYS A 120 -5.27 -3.71 -15.12
N ILE A 121 -6.46 -3.60 -15.70
CA ILE A 121 -7.73 -3.93 -15.06
C ILE A 121 -7.83 -5.44 -14.84
N GLN A 122 -8.15 -5.84 -13.61
CA GLN A 122 -8.41 -7.22 -13.20
C GLN A 122 -9.80 -7.39 -12.57
N ASP A 123 -10.52 -6.28 -12.35
CA ASP A 123 -11.87 -6.30 -11.84
C ASP A 123 -12.77 -7.08 -12.80
N GLN A 124 -13.34 -8.17 -12.29
CA GLN A 124 -14.27 -9.04 -13.01
C GLN A 124 -15.69 -8.91 -12.47
N ARG A 125 -15.90 -8.02 -11.50
CA ARG A 125 -17.22 -7.77 -10.95
C ARG A 125 -18.07 -7.08 -12.03
N PRO A 126 -19.36 -7.40 -12.14
CA PRO A 126 -20.22 -6.76 -13.11
C PRO A 126 -20.25 -5.24 -12.84
N ALA A 127 -19.89 -4.47 -13.86
CA ALA A 127 -19.97 -3.04 -13.88
C ALA A 127 -20.85 -2.61 -15.06
N ASP A 128 -21.68 -1.61 -14.82
CA ASP A 128 -22.63 -1.00 -15.74
C ASP A 128 -21.96 0.10 -16.60
N TRP A 129 -20.62 0.11 -16.69
CA TRP A 129 -19.84 1.04 -17.51
C TRP A 129 -18.63 0.36 -18.19
N THR A 130 -18.22 0.90 -19.35
CA THR A 130 -17.06 0.44 -20.15
C THR A 130 -15.88 1.43 -20.01
N PRO A 131 -14.64 0.97 -19.81
CA PRO A 131 -13.48 1.86 -19.77
C PRO A 131 -13.26 2.64 -21.07
N GLN A 132 -13.01 3.94 -20.93
CA GLN A 132 -12.55 4.77 -22.04
C GLN A 132 -11.09 4.42 -22.35
N GLY A 133 -10.84 3.83 -23.52
CA GLY A 133 -9.49 3.68 -24.10
C GLY A 133 -8.86 2.29 -24.02
N GLN A 134 -9.52 1.25 -24.54
CA GLN A 134 -8.81 0.07 -25.05
C GLN A 134 -8.16 0.36 -26.40
#